data_AF-A0A966Z9C9-F1
#
_entry.id   AF-A0A966Z9C9-F1
#
_cell.length_a   1.000
_cell.length_b   1.000
_cell.length_c   1.000
_cell.angle_alpha   90.00
_cell.angle_beta   90.00
_cell.angle_gamma   90.00
#
_symmetry.space_group_name_H-M   'P 1'
#
loop_
_entity.id
_entity.type
_entity.pdbx_description
1 polymer ?
#
loop_
_entity_poly.entity_id
_entity_poly.type
_entity_poly.pdbx_seq_one_letter_code
_entity_poly.pdbx_strand_id
1 'polypeptide(L)'
;MTKLLVSCILLAASAVAQQKRIYIAPDDHTDYMWTGDEEAYRQAYIEMLDYYLELADKTQGNPPEFQSKWHADGTLWLWTYEHNKTATEFARLMGRVKDGHISVPLNALVSTYGGTPAEAVLRGMYYAGSLERRFGVKLPMAIAMEDQTLPYGLGALWAGAGAKYSWKGICGCLTKIPRTGQRPH
;
A
#
# COMPACT_ATOMS: atom_id res chain seq x y z
N MET A 1 14.21 74.80 13.21
CA MET A 1 14.99 73.62 12.81
C MET A 1 14.38 72.40 13.51
N THR A 2 13.35 71.83 12.88
CA THR A 2 13.38 70.49 12.25
C THR A 2 13.10 69.38 13.27
N LYS A 3 11.80 69.13 13.52
CA LYS A 3 11.34 67.96 14.27
C LYS A 3 11.53 66.72 13.38
N LEU A 4 12.40 65.82 13.81
CA LEU A 4 12.69 64.54 13.17
C LEU A 4 11.55 63.56 13.51
N LEU A 5 10.64 63.29 12.57
CA LEU A 5 9.71 62.16 12.66
C LEU A 5 10.41 60.93 12.07
N VAL A 6 10.82 60.00 12.93
CA VAL A 6 11.30 58.68 12.54
C VAL A 6 10.08 57.79 12.33
N SER A 7 9.76 57.51 11.07
CA SER A 7 8.76 56.50 10.70
C SER A 7 9.37 55.11 10.83
N CYS A 8 9.12 54.42 11.94
CA CYS A 8 9.38 52.98 12.06
C CYS A 8 8.32 52.22 11.26
N ILE A 9 8.65 51.83 10.03
CA ILE A 9 7.89 50.81 9.29
C ILE A 9 8.19 49.46 9.97
N LEU A 10 7.25 49.00 10.80
CA LEU A 10 7.22 47.63 11.30
C LEU A 10 6.89 46.70 10.12
N LEU A 11 7.92 46.11 9.50
CA LEU A 11 7.78 44.92 8.66
C LEU A 11 7.34 43.76 9.56
N ALA A 12 6.03 43.58 9.70
CA ALA A 12 5.46 42.38 10.29
C ALA A 12 5.70 41.21 9.31
N ALA A 13 6.83 40.52 9.49
CA ALA A 13 7.04 39.22 8.86
C ALA A 13 6.05 38.23 9.48
N SER A 14 4.95 37.96 8.77
CA SER A 14 4.01 36.91 9.14
C SER A 14 4.76 35.58 9.14
N ALA A 15 5.07 35.06 10.32
CA ALA A 15 5.58 33.70 10.47
C ALA A 15 4.48 32.73 10.04
N VAL A 16 4.55 32.25 8.79
CA VAL A 16 3.67 31.17 8.33
C VAL A 16 4.15 29.90 9.00
N ALA A 17 3.37 29.40 9.97
CA ALA A 17 3.63 28.10 10.57
C ALA A 17 3.69 27.03 9.47
N GLN A 18 4.64 26.11 9.54
CA GLN A 18 4.80 25.04 8.56
C GLN A 18 3.49 24.23 8.49
N GLN A 19 2.79 24.32 7.36
CA GLN A 19 1.59 23.54 7.13
C GLN A 19 1.98 22.06 7.00
N LYS A 20 1.49 21.24 7.93
CA LYS A 20 1.67 19.78 7.86
C LYS A 20 0.59 19.21 6.94
N ARG A 21 1.00 18.32 6.02
CA ARG A 21 0.07 17.48 5.27
C ARG A 21 0.05 16.10 5.91
N ILE A 22 -1.15 15.63 6.25
CA ILE A 22 -1.39 14.31 6.82
C ILE A 22 -1.94 13.43 5.69
N TYR A 23 -1.36 12.25 5.53
CA TYR A 23 -1.84 11.23 4.60
C TYR A 23 -2.47 10.11 5.41
N ILE A 24 -3.69 9.74 5.05
CA ILE A 24 -4.42 8.61 5.65
C ILE A 24 -4.64 7.62 4.52
N ALA A 25 -4.25 6.37 4.76
CA ALA A 25 -4.34 5.28 3.81
C ALA A 25 -5.01 4.11 4.54
N PRO A 26 -6.30 3.82 4.26
CA PRO A 26 -6.94 2.65 4.81
C PRO A 26 -6.41 1.40 4.09
N ASP A 27 -5.85 0.49 4.85
CA ASP A 27 -5.30 -0.77 4.39
C ASP A 27 -5.79 -1.93 5.26
N ASP A 28 -5.52 -3.15 4.77
CA ASP A 28 -5.61 -4.37 5.56
C ASP A 28 -4.24 -5.00 5.66
N HIS A 29 -3.99 -5.65 6.80
CA HIS A 29 -2.90 -6.59 7.01
C HIS A 29 -3.52 -7.96 7.27
N THR A 30 -3.39 -8.88 6.32
CA THR A 30 -4.05 -10.17 6.40
C THR A 30 -3.09 -11.23 6.95
N ASP A 31 -3.20 -11.52 8.24
CA ASP A 31 -2.67 -12.77 8.81
C ASP A 31 -3.54 -13.96 8.37
N TYR A 32 -3.32 -14.43 7.14
CA TYR A 32 -4.19 -15.41 6.50
C TYR A 32 -4.31 -16.70 7.31
N MET A 33 -5.55 -17.03 7.70
CA MET A 33 -5.91 -18.15 8.56
C MET A 33 -5.44 -18.05 10.03
N TRP A 34 -5.23 -16.83 10.56
CA TRP A 34 -4.89 -16.65 11.98
C TRP A 34 -6.08 -16.88 12.91
N THR A 35 -7.14 -16.06 12.78
CA THR A 35 -8.34 -16.15 13.65
C THR A 35 -9.52 -16.86 13.00
N GLY A 36 -9.48 -17.08 11.70
CA GLY A 36 -10.55 -17.68 10.90
C GLY A 36 -10.00 -18.72 9.94
N ASP A 37 -10.89 -19.40 9.23
CA ASP A 37 -10.51 -20.34 8.17
C ASP A 37 -10.36 -19.65 6.80
N GLU A 38 -9.88 -20.40 5.81
CA GLU A 38 -9.65 -19.90 4.46
C GLU A 38 -10.92 -19.34 3.81
N GLU A 39 -12.09 -19.96 4.04
CA GLU A 39 -13.36 -19.53 3.46
C GLU A 39 -13.78 -18.17 4.03
N ALA A 40 -13.69 -17.99 5.34
CA ALA A 40 -14.00 -16.73 6.01
C ALA A 40 -13.12 -15.57 5.49
N TYR A 41 -11.81 -15.78 5.35
CA TYR A 41 -10.93 -14.74 4.79
C TYR A 41 -11.24 -14.44 3.32
N ARG A 42 -11.49 -15.48 2.50
CA ARG A 42 -11.84 -15.27 1.08
C ARG A 42 -13.15 -14.50 0.92
N GLN A 43 -14.14 -14.78 1.76
CA GLN A 43 -15.38 -14.03 1.80
C GLN A 43 -15.13 -12.56 2.20
N ALA A 44 -14.32 -12.32 3.24
CA ALA A 44 -13.95 -10.97 3.66
C ALA A 44 -13.26 -10.16 2.56
N TYR A 45 -12.37 -10.78 1.76
CA TYR A 45 -11.73 -10.11 0.63
C TYR A 45 -12.76 -9.58 -0.37
N ILE A 46 -13.75 -10.40 -0.70
CA ILE A 46 -14.79 -10.06 -1.66
C ILE A 46 -15.67 -8.94 -1.13
N GLU A 47 -16.19 -9.09 0.09
CA GLU A 47 -17.08 -8.11 0.72
C GLU A 47 -16.42 -6.74 0.87
N MET A 48 -15.15 -6.73 1.29
CA MET A 48 -14.40 -5.49 1.48
C MET A 48 -14.10 -4.80 0.14
N LEU A 49 -13.75 -5.56 -0.90
CA LEU A 49 -13.56 -5.00 -2.24
C LEU A 49 -14.88 -4.45 -2.79
N ASP A 50 -16.00 -5.17 -2.67
CA ASP A 50 -17.31 -4.68 -3.09
C ASP A 50 -17.69 -3.37 -2.38
N TYR A 51 -17.49 -3.32 -1.06
CA TYR A 51 -17.71 -2.12 -0.25
C TYR A 51 -16.89 -0.92 -0.77
N TYR A 52 -15.58 -1.09 -0.99
CA TYR A 52 -14.72 0.00 -1.43
C TYR A 52 -14.93 0.39 -2.90
N LEU A 53 -15.38 -0.53 -3.76
CA LEU A 53 -15.81 -0.20 -5.12
C LEU A 53 -17.06 0.69 -5.09
N GLU A 54 -18.05 0.36 -4.27
CA GLU A 54 -19.23 1.22 -4.09
C GLU A 54 -18.89 2.57 -3.46
N LEU A 55 -18.00 2.59 -2.47
CA LEU A 55 -17.61 3.81 -1.79
C LEU A 55 -16.80 4.74 -2.72
N ALA A 56 -15.95 4.17 -3.58
CA ALA A 56 -15.28 4.91 -4.65
C ALA A 56 -16.29 5.57 -5.60
N ASP A 57 -17.34 4.86 -6.02
CA ASP A 57 -18.39 5.42 -6.88
C ASP A 57 -19.15 6.56 -6.17
N LYS A 58 -19.52 6.36 -4.90
CA LYS A 58 -20.22 7.37 -4.08
C LYS A 58 -19.40 8.63 -3.86
N THR A 59 -18.07 8.51 -3.81
CA THR A 59 -17.16 9.64 -3.50
C THR A 59 -16.44 10.21 -4.73
N GLN A 60 -16.65 9.67 -5.93
CA GLN A 60 -15.95 10.08 -7.15
C GLN A 60 -16.09 11.57 -7.50
N GLY A 61 -17.20 12.20 -7.09
CA GLY A 61 -17.43 13.65 -7.29
C GLY A 61 -16.70 14.55 -6.30
N ASN A 62 -16.11 14.00 -5.24
CA ASN A 62 -15.39 14.77 -4.22
C ASN A 62 -14.02 15.25 -4.74
N PRO A 63 -13.41 16.26 -4.10
CA PRO A 63 -12.00 16.57 -4.32
C PRO A 63 -11.12 15.32 -4.16
N PRO A 64 -10.01 15.17 -4.92
CA PRO A 64 -9.20 13.95 -4.94
C PRO A 64 -8.73 13.44 -3.57
N GLU A 65 -8.50 14.35 -2.61
CA GLU A 65 -8.10 14.04 -1.24
C GLU A 65 -9.24 13.47 -0.37
N PHE A 66 -10.49 13.57 -0.82
CA PHE A 66 -11.70 13.08 -0.16
C PHE A 66 -12.42 11.98 -0.96
N GLN A 67 -11.76 11.45 -1.99
CA GLN A 67 -12.18 10.24 -2.69
C GLN A 67 -11.73 9.02 -1.90
N SER A 68 -12.59 8.01 -1.82
CA SER A 68 -12.28 6.76 -1.14
C SER A 68 -11.16 6.00 -1.84
N LYS A 69 -10.24 5.45 -1.05
CA LYS A 69 -9.19 4.55 -1.54
C LYS A 69 -9.11 3.33 -0.65
N TRP A 70 -8.55 2.24 -1.16
CA TRP A 70 -8.28 1.03 -0.40
C TRP A 70 -6.99 0.37 -0.84
N HIS A 71 -6.23 -0.11 0.13
CA HIS A 71 -4.97 -0.80 -0.11
C HIS A 71 -5.11 -2.26 0.36
N ALA A 72 -5.16 -3.20 -0.58
CA ALA A 72 -5.20 -4.63 -0.26
C ALA A 72 -3.80 -5.14 0.08
N ASP A 73 -3.72 -6.21 0.87
CA ASP A 73 -2.46 -6.73 1.40
C ASP A 73 -1.64 -7.55 0.37
N GLY A 74 -2.27 -8.02 -0.70
CA GLY A 74 -1.58 -8.77 -1.75
C GLY A 74 -2.50 -9.27 -2.85
N THR A 75 -1.92 -9.86 -3.90
CA THR A 75 -2.71 -10.26 -5.07
C THR A 75 -3.65 -11.43 -4.83
N LEU A 76 -3.60 -12.11 -3.68
CA LEU A 76 -4.62 -13.10 -3.32
C LEU A 76 -6.02 -12.49 -3.23
N TRP A 77 -6.12 -11.21 -2.87
CA TRP A 77 -7.38 -10.46 -2.87
C TRP A 77 -7.98 -10.39 -4.28
N LEU A 78 -7.16 -9.98 -5.26
CA LEU A 78 -7.58 -9.91 -6.67
C LEU A 78 -7.87 -11.31 -7.23
N TRP A 79 -7.06 -12.31 -6.87
CA TRP A 79 -7.26 -13.69 -7.29
C TRP A 79 -8.61 -14.21 -6.81
N THR A 80 -8.91 -14.02 -5.53
CA THR A 80 -10.17 -14.46 -4.94
C THR A 80 -11.35 -13.77 -5.59
N TYR A 81 -11.26 -12.46 -5.84
CA TYR A 81 -12.31 -11.72 -6.53
C TYR A 81 -12.51 -12.23 -7.97
N GLU A 82 -11.45 -12.39 -8.76
CA GLU A 82 -11.51 -12.87 -10.14
C GLU A 82 -12.16 -14.25 -10.26
N HIS A 83 -11.91 -15.15 -9.31
CA HIS A 83 -12.42 -16.52 -9.35
C HIS A 83 -13.85 -16.67 -8.81
N ASN A 84 -14.40 -15.64 -8.17
CA ASN A 84 -15.74 -15.69 -7.57
C ASN A 84 -16.72 -14.66 -8.17
N LYS A 85 -16.23 -13.74 -9.00
CA LYS A 85 -17.03 -12.68 -9.62
C LYS A 85 -17.02 -12.79 -11.14
N THR A 86 -17.93 -12.10 -11.80
CA THR A 86 -17.98 -12.08 -13.26
C THR A 86 -16.80 -11.30 -13.85
N ALA A 87 -16.48 -11.59 -15.12
CA ALA A 87 -15.43 -10.87 -15.84
C ALA A 87 -15.68 -9.34 -15.90
N THR A 88 -16.94 -8.92 -15.96
CA THR A 88 -17.33 -7.49 -15.94
C THR A 88 -17.05 -6.84 -14.59
N GLU A 89 -17.41 -7.51 -13.49
CA GLU A 89 -17.11 -7.03 -12.15
C GLU A 89 -15.59 -6.97 -11.91
N PHE A 90 -14.85 -7.99 -12.35
CA PHE A 90 -13.41 -7.98 -12.22
C PHE A 90 -12.75 -6.88 -13.08
N ALA A 91 -13.25 -6.64 -14.30
CA ALA A 91 -12.80 -5.52 -15.12
C ALA A 91 -13.06 -4.15 -14.45
N ARG A 92 -14.19 -3.99 -13.74
CA ARG A 92 -14.46 -2.80 -12.92
C ARG A 92 -13.43 -2.65 -11.80
N LEU A 93 -13.13 -3.73 -11.08
CA LEU A 93 -12.08 -3.73 -10.05
C LEU A 93 -10.73 -3.31 -10.63
N MET A 94 -10.32 -3.91 -11.76
CA MET A 94 -9.06 -3.56 -12.41
C MET A 94 -9.05 -2.13 -12.97
N GLY A 95 -10.21 -1.58 -13.33
CA GLY A 95 -10.39 -0.15 -13.62
C GLY A 95 -10.03 0.73 -12.43
N ARG A 96 -10.47 0.36 -11.22
CA ARG A 96 -10.12 1.05 -9.97
C ARG A 96 -8.68 0.82 -9.50
N VAL A 97 -8.07 -0.30 -9.89
CA VAL A 97 -6.61 -0.48 -9.75
C VAL A 97 -5.86 0.50 -10.66
N LYS A 98 -6.34 0.68 -11.89
CA LYS A 98 -5.70 1.54 -12.89
C LYS A 98 -5.77 3.03 -12.55
N ASP A 99 -6.89 3.49 -11.99
CA ASP A 99 -7.08 4.89 -11.60
C ASP A 99 -6.57 5.23 -10.18
N GLY A 100 -6.11 4.21 -9.44
CA GLY A 100 -5.48 4.35 -8.12
C GLY A 100 -6.45 4.48 -6.94
N HIS A 101 -7.73 4.14 -7.11
CA HIS A 101 -8.67 3.99 -5.98
C HIS A 101 -8.46 2.68 -5.23
N ILE A 102 -8.00 1.63 -5.91
CA ILE A 102 -7.55 0.38 -5.29
C ILE A 102 -6.06 0.22 -5.56
N SER A 103 -5.28 -0.20 -4.56
CA SER A 103 -3.89 -0.58 -4.78
C SER A 103 -3.60 -1.95 -4.19
N VAL A 104 -2.71 -2.70 -4.83
CA VAL A 104 -2.32 -4.04 -4.39
C VAL A 104 -0.82 -4.23 -4.61
N PRO A 105 -0.07 -4.80 -3.65
CA PRO A 105 1.33 -5.19 -3.83
C PRO A 105 1.51 -6.29 -4.88
N LEU A 106 2.76 -6.50 -5.31
CA LEU A 106 3.16 -7.58 -6.22
C LEU A 106 3.11 -8.96 -5.58
N ASN A 107 3.37 -9.06 -4.27
CA ASN A 107 3.35 -10.33 -3.55
C ASN A 107 1.92 -10.86 -3.42
N ALA A 108 1.78 -12.19 -3.35
CA ALA A 108 0.49 -12.84 -3.18
C ALA A 108 -0.18 -12.45 -1.84
N LEU A 109 0.60 -12.47 -0.77
CA LEU A 109 0.32 -11.98 0.58
C LEU A 109 1.66 -11.62 1.24
N VAL A 110 1.64 -11.02 2.42
CA VAL A 110 2.81 -10.96 3.30
C VAL A 110 3.24 -12.39 3.62
N SER A 111 4.48 -12.74 3.31
CA SER A 111 5.00 -14.11 3.47
C SER A 111 6.16 -14.10 4.45
N THR A 112 6.35 -15.20 5.20
CA THR A 112 7.52 -15.35 6.07
C THR A 112 8.80 -15.55 5.25
N TYR A 113 9.40 -14.46 4.78
CA TYR A 113 10.47 -14.52 3.78
C TYR A 113 11.73 -15.22 4.27
N GLY A 114 11.97 -15.29 5.58
CA GLY A 114 13.07 -16.05 6.16
C GLY A 114 12.99 -17.57 5.94
N GLY A 115 11.77 -18.10 5.75
CA GLY A 115 11.52 -19.52 5.45
C GLY A 115 11.11 -19.79 4.00
N THR A 116 11.06 -18.77 3.16
CA THR A 116 10.54 -18.87 1.79
C THR A 116 11.69 -19.01 0.79
N PRO A 117 11.74 -20.05 -0.07
CA PRO A 117 12.77 -20.15 -1.09
C PRO A 117 12.61 -19.04 -2.14
N ALA A 118 13.72 -18.62 -2.76
CA ALA A 118 13.72 -17.53 -3.75
C ALA A 118 12.69 -17.74 -4.87
N GLU A 119 12.55 -18.97 -5.37
CA GLU A 119 11.57 -19.31 -6.40
C GLU A 119 10.13 -19.08 -5.91
N ALA A 120 9.79 -19.41 -4.67
CA ALA A 120 8.45 -19.18 -4.14
C ALA A 120 8.14 -17.68 -4.01
N VAL A 121 9.13 -16.86 -3.66
CA VAL A 121 8.99 -15.38 -3.67
C VAL A 121 8.63 -14.89 -5.08
N LEU A 122 9.35 -15.36 -6.10
CA LEU A 122 9.09 -14.97 -7.50
C LEU A 122 7.75 -15.49 -8.00
N ARG A 123 7.39 -16.74 -7.68
CA ARG A 123 6.10 -17.34 -8.05
C ARG A 123 4.92 -16.62 -7.41
N GLY A 124 5.09 -16.11 -6.18
CA GLY A 124 4.11 -15.25 -5.53
C GLY A 124 3.77 -13.97 -6.31
N MET A 125 4.62 -13.57 -7.26
CA MET A 125 4.44 -12.36 -8.08
C MET A 125 3.95 -12.66 -9.51
N TYR A 126 3.82 -13.93 -9.91
CA TYR A 126 3.47 -14.29 -11.28
C TYR A 126 2.07 -13.83 -11.67
N TYR A 127 1.11 -13.98 -10.74
CA TYR A 127 -0.26 -13.56 -10.97
C TYR A 127 -0.34 -12.03 -11.15
N ALA A 128 0.33 -11.27 -10.28
CA ALA A 128 0.49 -9.82 -10.40
C ALA A 128 1.00 -9.41 -11.79
N GLY A 129 2.10 -10.02 -12.25
CA GLY A 129 2.65 -9.77 -13.58
C GLY A 129 1.68 -10.13 -14.72
N SER A 130 0.84 -11.16 -14.54
CA SER A 130 -0.21 -11.48 -15.50
C SER A 130 -1.27 -10.38 -15.59
N LEU A 131 -1.69 -9.82 -14.45
CA LEU A 131 -2.65 -8.72 -14.39
C LEU A 131 -2.10 -7.45 -15.02
N GLU A 132 -0.84 -7.11 -14.77
CA GLU A 132 -0.17 -5.98 -15.42
C GLU A 132 -0.28 -6.06 -16.95
N ARG A 133 -0.03 -7.24 -17.53
CA ARG A 133 -0.11 -7.46 -18.98
C ARG A 133 -1.55 -7.44 -19.51
N ARG A 134 -2.48 -8.09 -18.79
CA ARG A 134 -3.89 -8.22 -19.22
C ARG A 134 -4.64 -6.90 -19.17
N PHE A 135 -4.36 -6.06 -18.17
CA PHE A 135 -5.12 -4.83 -17.90
C PHE A 135 -4.34 -3.54 -18.16
N GLY A 136 -3.04 -3.65 -18.51
CA GLY A 136 -2.19 -2.49 -18.75
C GLY A 136 -2.01 -1.63 -17.50
N VAL A 137 -1.85 -2.28 -16.34
CA VAL A 137 -1.61 -1.63 -15.04
C VAL A 137 -0.17 -1.86 -14.58
N LYS A 138 0.25 -1.11 -13.55
CA LYS A 138 1.52 -1.33 -12.86
C LYS A 138 1.32 -1.47 -11.37
N LEU A 139 1.92 -2.49 -10.77
CA LEU A 139 1.92 -2.77 -9.34
C LEU A 139 3.35 -2.54 -8.84
N PRO A 140 3.73 -1.31 -8.46
CA PRO A 140 5.13 -0.97 -8.21
C PRO A 140 5.57 -1.25 -6.76
N MET A 141 4.74 -1.87 -5.94
CA MET A 141 5.00 -2.06 -4.51
C MET A 141 5.18 -3.55 -4.19
N ALA A 142 6.13 -3.87 -3.32
CA ALA A 142 6.22 -5.16 -2.65
C ALA A 142 6.33 -4.92 -1.14
N ILE A 143 5.76 -5.80 -0.33
CA ILE A 143 5.68 -5.59 1.13
C ILE A 143 6.28 -6.76 1.91
N ALA A 144 6.93 -6.45 3.03
CA ALA A 144 7.31 -7.39 4.10
C ALA A 144 6.85 -6.78 5.42
N MET A 145 5.53 -6.60 5.53
CA MET A 145 4.89 -6.14 6.75
C MET A 145 5.04 -7.22 7.83
N GLU A 146 5.19 -6.80 9.09
CA GLU A 146 5.33 -7.68 10.26
C GLU A 146 6.54 -8.65 10.33
N ASP A 147 7.21 -8.95 9.21
CA ASP A 147 8.40 -9.80 9.23
C ASP A 147 9.49 -9.22 10.14
N GLN A 148 9.96 -10.02 11.10
CA GLN A 148 11.01 -9.59 12.02
C GLN A 148 12.33 -9.33 11.29
N THR A 149 12.62 -10.07 10.22
CA THR A 149 13.86 -9.97 9.45
C THR A 149 13.57 -9.73 7.98
N LEU A 150 14.55 -9.17 7.26
CA LEU A 150 14.50 -9.02 5.81
C LEU A 150 15.69 -9.80 5.23
N PRO A 151 15.47 -10.89 4.47
CA PRO A 151 16.56 -11.62 3.82
C PRO A 151 17.38 -10.71 2.89
N TYR A 152 18.71 -10.85 2.91
CA TYR A 152 19.64 -9.96 2.20
C TYR A 152 19.37 -9.81 0.69
N GLY A 153 18.84 -10.86 0.04
CA GLY A 153 18.50 -10.85 -1.39
C GLY A 153 17.07 -10.42 -1.74
N LEU A 154 16.18 -10.25 -0.75
CA LEU A 154 14.75 -10.06 -1.01
C LEU A 154 14.46 -8.79 -1.83
N GLY A 155 15.13 -7.68 -1.50
CA GLY A 155 14.98 -6.44 -2.25
C GLY A 155 15.43 -6.57 -3.72
N ALA A 156 16.45 -7.38 -4.00
CA ALA A 156 16.91 -7.63 -5.38
C ALA A 156 15.89 -8.48 -6.17
N LEU A 157 15.28 -9.48 -5.54
CA LEU A 157 14.20 -10.27 -6.16
C LEU A 157 13.01 -9.37 -6.50
N TRP A 158 12.56 -8.53 -5.57
CA TRP A 158 11.46 -7.60 -5.79
C TRP A 158 11.76 -6.57 -6.87
N ALA A 159 12.96 -5.96 -6.85
CA ALA A 159 13.37 -5.01 -7.87
C ALA A 159 13.42 -5.66 -9.26
N GLY A 160 13.94 -6.88 -9.35
CA GLY A 160 13.95 -7.67 -10.59
C GLY A 160 12.55 -8.04 -11.09
N ALA A 161 11.57 -8.18 -10.20
CA ALA A 161 10.16 -8.40 -10.54
C ALA A 161 9.39 -7.11 -10.88
N GLY A 162 10.02 -5.92 -10.77
CA GLY A 162 9.43 -4.64 -11.13
C GLY A 162 8.95 -3.77 -9.96
N ALA A 163 9.18 -4.19 -8.71
CA ALA A 163 8.91 -3.35 -7.55
C ALA A 163 9.84 -2.12 -7.54
N LYS A 164 9.26 -0.94 -7.35
CA LYS A 164 9.98 0.33 -7.14
C LYS A 164 9.99 0.74 -5.68
N TYR A 165 8.93 0.39 -4.97
CA TYR A 165 8.70 0.78 -3.60
C TYR A 165 8.52 -0.46 -2.75
N SER A 166 8.96 -0.35 -1.51
CA SER A 166 8.63 -1.30 -0.48
C SER A 166 8.55 -0.57 0.83
N TRP A 167 7.78 -1.14 1.75
CA TRP A 167 7.78 -0.73 3.13
C TRP A 167 7.84 -1.96 4.01
N LYS A 168 8.47 -1.77 5.17
CA LYS A 168 8.60 -2.77 6.22
C LYS A 168 8.37 -2.07 7.54
N GLY A 169 7.42 -2.57 8.32
CA GLY A 169 7.26 -2.19 9.71
C GLY A 169 8.42 -2.70 10.56
N ILE A 170 8.78 -1.94 11.59
CA ILE A 170 9.47 -2.51 12.75
C ILE A 170 8.37 -2.78 13.75
N CYS A 171 8.02 -4.05 13.94
CA CYS A 171 6.95 -4.40 14.86
C CYS A 171 7.37 -4.05 16.30
N GLY A 172 6.39 -3.70 17.13
CA GLY A 172 6.55 -3.52 18.57
C GLY A 172 6.78 -4.83 19.34
N CYS A 173 7.09 -5.94 18.65
CA CYS A 173 7.13 -7.29 19.18
C CYS A 173 8.09 -7.48 20.36
N LEU A 174 7.93 -8.63 21.04
CA LEU A 174 8.80 -9.10 22.14
C LEU A 174 10.28 -9.12 21.74
N THR A 175 10.58 -9.58 20.53
CA THR A 175 11.94 -9.58 19.98
C THR A 175 12.28 -8.18 19.45
N LYS A 176 13.34 -7.56 19.98
CA LYS A 176 13.82 -6.25 19.50
C LYS A 176 14.98 -6.44 18.54
N ILE A 177 14.97 -5.69 17.43
CA ILE A 177 16.12 -5.56 16.55
C ILE A 177 17.01 -4.46 17.14
N PRO A 178 18.20 -4.77 17.68
CA PRO A 178 19.09 -3.73 18.18
C PRO A 178 19.55 -2.82 17.02
N ARG A 179 19.68 -1.52 17.28
CA ARG A 179 20.19 -0.50 16.33
C ARG A 179 19.32 -0.25 15.08
N THR A 180 18.00 -0.43 15.17
CA THR A 180 17.09 -0.03 14.09
C THR A 180 17.25 1.44 13.71
N GLY A 181 17.34 1.72 12.40
CA GLY A 181 17.57 3.08 11.89
C GLY A 181 19.03 3.54 11.88
N GLN A 182 19.96 2.79 12.48
CA GLN A 182 21.39 3.08 12.40
C GLN A 182 22.00 2.27 11.25
N ARG A 183 22.18 2.91 10.09
CA ARG A 183 23.00 2.31 9.03
C ARG A 183 24.46 2.40 9.45
N PRO A 184 25.23 1.30 9.48
CA PRO A 184 26.68 1.39 9.59
C PRO A 184 27.17 2.19 8.38
N HIS A 185 27.82 3.30 8.69
CA HIS A 185 28.54 4.15 7.76
C HIS A 185 29.90 3.51 7.49
#